data_AF-A0A7S3TX38-F1
#
_entry.id   AF-A0A7S3TX38-F1
#
_cell.length_a   1.000
_cell.length_b   1.000
_cell.length_c   1.000
_cell.angle_alpha   90.00
_cell.angle_beta   90.00
_cell.angle_gamma   90.00
#
_symmetry.space_group_name_H-M   'P 1'
#
loop_
_entity.id
_entity.type
_entity.pdbx_description
1 polymer ?
#
loop_
_entity_poly.entity_id
_entity_poly.type
_entity_poly.pdbx_seq_one_letter_code
_entity_poly.pdbx_strand_id
1 'polypeptide(L)'
;VLNAVCDARAAYTEETGPTRLIFGLDANAYIEGIPGKKLGAREFAAACEARGLGECWKGFAAAEPEKCCTTFNARTYLQPQLNKAVSHRQARNDKNTDRNPKDYVVFDKTQLEAKGAQPVRNNTGMRDKFDADAPFPTLHFPSDHAALLAELVPLQDA
;
A
#
# COMPACT_ATOMS: atom_id res chain seq x y z
N VAL A 1 -5.47 12.64 4.28
CA VAL A 1 -5.57 12.30 2.84
C VAL A 1 -6.98 11.85 2.46
N LEU A 2 -7.52 10.77 3.03
CA LEU A 2 -8.84 10.24 2.61
C LEU A 2 -9.98 11.27 2.65
N ASN A 3 -10.07 12.10 3.70
CA ASN A 3 -11.06 13.19 3.74
C ASN A 3 -10.90 14.15 2.55
N ALA A 4 -9.68 14.64 2.31
CA ALA A 4 -9.40 15.54 1.21
C ALA A 4 -9.75 14.93 -0.17
N VAL A 5 -9.55 13.61 -0.35
CA VAL A 5 -9.96 12.92 -1.59
C VAL A 5 -11.49 12.86 -1.72
N CYS A 6 -12.20 12.58 -0.63
CA CYS A 6 -13.67 12.56 -0.62
C CYS A 6 -14.25 13.96 -0.90
N ASP A 7 -13.68 14.99 -0.27
CA ASP A 7 -14.09 16.38 -0.47
C ASP A 7 -13.81 16.84 -1.90
N ALA A 8 -12.63 16.53 -2.44
CA ALA A 8 -12.28 16.84 -3.83
C ALA A 8 -13.18 16.13 -4.83
N ARG A 9 -13.52 14.85 -4.58
CA ARG A 9 -14.49 14.10 -5.39
C ARG A 9 -15.87 14.75 -5.36
N ALA A 10 -16.35 15.14 -4.18
CA ALA A 10 -17.67 15.77 -4.04
C ALA A 10 -17.73 17.07 -4.86
N ALA A 11 -16.74 17.95 -4.70
CA ALA A 11 -16.63 19.18 -5.47
C ALA A 11 -16.56 18.91 -6.99
N TYR A 12 -15.75 17.95 -7.43
CA TYR A 12 -15.64 17.58 -8.84
C TYR A 12 -16.96 17.01 -9.39
N THR A 13 -17.70 16.25 -8.59
CA THR A 13 -18.98 15.65 -8.97
C THR A 13 -20.08 16.70 -9.13
N GLU A 14 -20.09 17.74 -8.28
CA GLU A 14 -21.02 18.86 -8.41
C GLU A 14 -20.81 19.63 -9.72
N GLU A 15 -19.56 19.78 -10.17
CA GLU A 15 -19.21 20.48 -11.41
C GLU A 15 -19.45 19.63 -12.67
N THR A 16 -19.12 18.34 -12.61
CA THR A 16 -19.00 17.48 -13.82
C THR A 16 -20.02 16.35 -13.91
N GLY A 17 -20.81 16.13 -12.86
CA GLY A 17 -21.73 14.99 -12.74
C GLY A 17 -21.07 13.74 -12.15
N PRO A 18 -21.77 12.58 -12.14
CA PRO A 18 -21.28 11.34 -11.54
C PRO A 18 -19.94 10.87 -12.13
N THR A 19 -18.95 10.61 -11.27
CA THR A 19 -17.59 10.21 -11.68
C THR A 19 -17.12 8.98 -10.93
N ARG A 20 -16.25 8.18 -11.58
CA ARG A 20 -15.61 7.02 -10.94
C ARG A 20 -14.37 7.43 -10.16
N LEU A 21 -14.26 6.98 -8.90
CA LEU A 21 -13.09 7.27 -8.05
C LEU A 21 -12.15 6.06 -7.98
N ILE A 22 -10.90 6.25 -8.41
CA ILE A 22 -9.77 5.32 -8.21
C ILE A 22 -8.52 6.16 -7.96
N PHE A 23 -7.70 5.78 -6.98
CA PHE A 23 -6.38 6.39 -6.77
C PHE A 23 -5.41 5.42 -6.10
N GLY A 24 -4.12 5.58 -6.42
CA GLY A 24 -3.02 4.93 -5.71
C GLY A 24 -2.54 5.82 -4.56
N LEU A 25 -2.17 5.20 -3.44
CA LEU A 25 -1.71 5.92 -2.26
C LEU A 25 -0.62 5.13 -1.53
N ASP A 26 0.53 5.77 -1.30
CA ASP A 26 1.38 5.43 -0.15
C ASP A 26 0.68 5.98 1.10
N ALA A 27 -0.04 5.11 1.81
CA ALA A 27 -0.74 5.45 3.03
C ALA A 27 0.20 5.57 4.23
N ASN A 28 1.49 5.21 4.04
CA ASN A 28 2.49 5.08 5.08
C ASN A 28 1.95 4.30 6.30
N ALA A 29 1.16 3.26 6.01
CA ALA A 29 0.56 2.39 7.02
C ALA A 29 1.58 1.35 7.49
N TYR A 30 1.51 1.00 8.77
CA TYR A 30 2.41 0.07 9.42
C TYR A 30 1.65 -1.18 9.83
N ILE A 31 2.35 -2.32 9.94
CA ILE A 31 1.79 -3.56 10.48
C ILE A 31 1.09 -3.27 11.82
N GLU A 32 1.81 -2.54 12.70
CA GLU A 32 1.27 -2.05 13.97
C GLU A 32 1.29 -0.52 13.99
N GLY A 33 0.14 0.08 14.28
CA GLY A 33 -0.01 1.51 14.49
C GLY A 33 0.60 1.95 15.84
N ILE A 34 0.97 3.22 15.92
CA ILE A 34 1.33 3.89 17.17
C ILE A 34 0.49 5.16 17.23
N PRO A 35 -0.48 5.27 18.15
CA PRO A 35 -1.36 6.43 18.24
C PRO A 35 -0.59 7.76 18.22
N GLY A 36 -1.01 8.67 17.34
CA GLY A 36 -0.39 9.99 17.15
C GLY A 36 0.97 9.98 16.42
N LYS A 37 1.48 8.82 15.99
CA LYS A 37 2.80 8.71 15.35
C LYS A 37 2.82 7.88 14.07
N LYS A 38 2.18 6.71 14.07
CA LYS A 38 2.14 5.77 12.94
C LYS A 38 0.72 5.28 12.75
N LEU A 39 0.25 5.31 11.51
CA LEU A 39 -1.04 4.74 11.14
C LEU A 39 -0.91 3.21 11.01
N GLY A 40 -1.80 2.45 11.64
CA GLY A 40 -1.85 1.00 11.48
C GLY A 40 -2.61 0.58 10.20
N ALA A 41 -2.24 -0.55 9.60
CA ALA A 41 -2.91 -1.10 8.41
C ALA A 41 -4.40 -1.38 8.67
N ARG A 42 -4.74 -1.88 9.86
CA ARG A 42 -6.12 -2.07 10.32
C ARG A 42 -6.86 -0.74 10.44
N GLU A 43 -6.21 0.28 10.99
CA GLU A 43 -6.81 1.62 11.15
C GLU A 43 -7.08 2.25 9.78
N PHE A 44 -6.16 2.08 8.83
CA PHE A 44 -6.34 2.57 7.46
C PHE A 44 -7.51 1.87 6.74
N ALA A 45 -7.59 0.54 6.81
CA ALA A 45 -8.69 -0.21 6.21
C ALA A 45 -10.05 0.22 6.81
N ALA A 46 -10.14 0.38 8.12
CA ALA A 46 -11.33 0.90 8.79
C ALA A 46 -11.68 2.33 8.35
N ALA A 47 -10.67 3.17 8.13
CA ALA A 47 -10.88 4.53 7.64
C ALA A 47 -11.40 4.59 6.19
N CYS A 48 -10.96 3.67 5.32
CA CYS A 48 -11.53 3.49 3.98
C CYS A 48 -13.00 3.06 4.08
N GLU A 49 -13.27 2.01 4.87
CA GLU A 49 -14.63 1.46 5.02
C GLU A 49 -15.62 2.50 5.54
N ALA A 50 -15.23 3.27 6.56
CA ALA A 50 -16.04 4.35 7.13
C ALA A 50 -16.40 5.48 6.13
N ARG A 51 -15.72 5.54 4.99
CA ARG A 51 -15.93 6.53 3.91
C ARG A 51 -16.57 5.94 2.66
N GLY A 52 -17.02 4.69 2.74
CA GLY A 52 -17.56 3.99 1.56
C GLY A 52 -16.49 3.67 0.51
N LEU A 53 -15.22 3.58 0.91
CA LEU A 53 -14.13 3.25 0.00
C LEU A 53 -13.74 1.77 0.15
N GLY A 54 -13.43 1.14 -0.98
CA GLY A 54 -12.77 -0.16 -1.06
C GLY A 54 -11.27 0.01 -1.24
N GLU A 55 -10.51 -0.99 -0.86
CA GLU A 55 -9.06 -1.03 -1.03
C GLU A 55 -8.61 -2.39 -1.59
N CYS A 56 -7.52 -2.40 -2.34
CA CYS A 56 -7.10 -3.56 -3.14
C CYS A 56 -6.80 -4.82 -2.33
N TRP A 57 -6.43 -4.71 -1.06
CA TRP A 57 -6.16 -5.86 -0.20
C TRP A 57 -7.43 -6.50 0.35
N LYS A 58 -8.63 -5.94 0.12
CA LYS A 58 -9.92 -6.53 0.51
C LYS A 58 -9.97 -6.93 2.00
N GLY A 59 -9.37 -6.11 2.86
CA GLY A 59 -9.25 -6.35 4.30
C GLY A 59 -8.09 -7.27 4.71
N PHE A 60 -7.39 -7.93 3.78
CA PHE A 60 -6.23 -8.77 4.12
C PHE A 60 -5.12 -7.98 4.79
N ALA A 61 -4.88 -6.71 4.42
CA ALA A 61 -3.89 -5.88 5.10
C ALA A 61 -4.27 -5.56 6.55
N ALA A 62 -5.55 -5.65 6.93
CA ALA A 62 -6.00 -5.48 8.31
C ALA A 62 -5.94 -6.77 9.14
N ALA A 63 -6.07 -7.92 8.46
CA ALA A 63 -6.08 -9.24 9.08
C ALA A 63 -4.67 -9.87 9.17
N GLU A 64 -3.90 -9.77 8.09
CA GLU A 64 -2.57 -10.37 7.92
C GLU A 64 -1.58 -9.36 7.27
N PRO A 65 -1.32 -8.20 7.92
CA PRO A 65 -0.51 -7.12 7.37
C PRO A 65 0.90 -7.55 6.92
N GLU A 66 1.52 -8.52 7.61
CA GLU A 66 2.87 -9.02 7.29
C GLU A 66 2.93 -9.69 5.91
N LYS A 67 1.80 -10.25 5.46
CA LYS A 67 1.67 -10.85 4.13
C LYS A 67 1.40 -9.82 3.05
N CYS A 68 1.11 -8.58 3.42
CA CYS A 68 0.73 -7.49 2.50
C CYS A 68 1.84 -6.43 2.35
N CYS A 69 3.04 -6.66 2.91
CA CYS A 69 4.12 -5.68 2.85
C CYS A 69 4.49 -5.33 1.40
N THR A 70 4.65 -4.02 1.19
CA THR A 70 5.07 -3.40 -0.07
C THR A 70 6.41 -2.67 0.10
N THR A 71 6.92 -2.54 1.31
CA THR A 71 8.30 -2.11 1.56
C THR A 71 9.15 -3.22 2.17
N PHE A 72 10.46 -3.18 1.91
CA PHE A 72 11.46 -3.90 2.68
C PHE A 72 12.82 -3.17 2.57
N ASN A 73 12.97 -2.14 3.39
CA ASN A 73 14.11 -1.23 3.31
C ASN A 73 15.14 -1.61 4.38
N ALA A 74 16.01 -2.56 4.05
CA ALA A 74 17.19 -2.88 4.87
C ALA A 74 18.43 -2.24 4.23
N ARG A 75 18.87 -1.11 4.78
CA ARG A 75 20.03 -0.39 4.26
C ARG A 75 21.30 -1.09 4.72
N THR A 76 22.23 -1.32 3.81
CA THR A 76 23.58 -1.80 4.17
C THR A 76 24.53 -0.61 4.29
N TYR A 77 25.74 -0.84 4.80
CA TYR A 77 26.79 0.17 5.00
C TYR A 77 27.23 0.89 3.71
N LEU A 78 26.73 0.48 2.54
CA LEU A 78 27.05 1.09 1.25
C LEU A 78 26.08 2.23 0.85
N GLN A 79 25.01 2.46 1.63
CA GLN A 79 24.04 3.53 1.36
C GLN A 79 24.28 4.78 2.23
N PRO A 80 23.98 5.99 1.72
CA PRO A 80 24.28 7.28 2.38
C PRO A 80 23.61 7.53 3.74
N GLN A 81 22.83 6.59 4.28
CA GLN A 81 22.20 6.68 5.61
C GLN A 81 22.75 5.59 6.54
N LEU A 82 24.05 5.69 6.88
CA LEU A 82 24.77 4.72 7.73
C LEU A 82 24.12 4.50 9.10
N ASN A 83 23.44 5.51 9.64
CA ASN A 83 22.70 5.42 10.91
C ASN A 83 21.47 4.49 10.86
N LYS A 84 21.03 4.11 9.66
CA LYS A 84 19.97 3.13 9.42
C LYS A 84 20.53 1.83 8.84
N ALA A 85 21.86 1.67 8.83
CA ALA A 85 22.48 0.46 8.33
C ALA A 85 22.19 -0.72 9.26
N VAL A 86 21.87 -1.85 8.66
CA VAL A 86 21.60 -3.12 9.33
C VAL A 86 22.47 -4.21 8.70
N SER A 87 22.93 -5.15 9.51
CA SER A 87 23.61 -6.32 8.95
C SER A 87 22.61 -7.19 8.20
N HIS A 88 23.07 -7.96 7.20
CA HIS A 88 22.21 -8.88 6.46
C HIS A 88 21.47 -9.86 7.39
N ARG A 89 22.13 -10.35 8.45
CA ARG A 89 21.53 -11.25 9.45
C ARG A 89 20.38 -10.59 10.23
N GLN A 90 20.43 -9.27 10.41
CA GLN A 90 19.45 -8.50 11.18
C GLN A 90 18.36 -7.89 10.29
N ALA A 91 18.57 -7.83 8.98
CA ALA A 91 17.71 -7.13 8.01
C ALA A 91 16.22 -7.40 8.19
N ARG A 92 15.81 -8.63 8.53
CA ARG A 92 14.39 -8.96 8.74
C ARG A 92 13.76 -8.35 9.98
N ASN A 93 14.53 -8.22 11.06
CA ASN A 93 13.99 -8.01 12.41
C ASN A 93 14.51 -6.73 13.08
N ASP A 94 15.45 -6.02 12.45
CA ASP A 94 15.98 -4.78 12.98
C ASP A 94 14.93 -3.67 12.90
N LYS A 95 14.83 -2.86 13.96
CA LYS A 95 13.93 -1.70 14.03
C LYS A 95 14.21 -0.63 12.97
N ASN A 96 15.42 -0.62 12.40
CA ASN A 96 15.82 0.29 11.34
C ASN A 96 15.38 -0.20 9.96
N THR A 97 14.91 -1.43 9.83
CA THR A 97 14.27 -1.93 8.62
C THR A 97 12.84 -1.44 8.55
N ASP A 98 12.44 -0.97 7.37
CA ASP A 98 11.05 -0.64 7.07
C ASP A 98 10.42 -1.73 6.21
N ARG A 99 9.55 -2.55 6.80
CA ARG A 99 8.84 -3.64 6.12
C ARG A 99 7.35 -3.61 6.48
N ASN A 100 6.56 -2.91 5.69
CA ASN A 100 5.17 -2.58 6.03
C ASN A 100 4.25 -2.58 4.79
N PRO A 101 2.93 -2.77 4.95
CA PRO A 101 1.94 -2.67 3.88
C PRO A 101 1.57 -1.22 3.65
N LYS A 102 2.44 -0.46 2.99
CA LYS A 102 2.28 0.99 2.86
C LYS A 102 1.39 1.41 1.69
N ASP A 103 1.36 0.61 0.64
CA ASP A 103 0.80 1.00 -0.64
C ASP A 103 -0.58 0.36 -0.89
N TYR A 104 -1.50 1.18 -1.37
CA TYR A 104 -2.90 0.81 -1.59
C TYR A 104 -3.40 1.38 -2.92
N VAL A 105 -4.22 0.59 -3.63
CA VAL A 105 -5.16 1.11 -4.63
C VAL A 105 -6.52 1.21 -3.97
N VAL A 106 -7.06 2.42 -3.88
CA VAL A 106 -8.32 2.74 -3.21
C VAL A 106 -9.33 3.20 -4.25
N PHE A 107 -10.58 2.77 -4.10
CA PHE A 107 -11.65 3.02 -5.05
C PHE A 107 -12.99 3.20 -4.34
N ASP A 108 -13.98 3.77 -5.03
CA ASP A 108 -15.35 3.75 -4.52
C ASP A 108 -15.94 2.33 -4.65
N LYS A 109 -16.27 1.72 -3.51
CA LYS A 109 -16.80 0.35 -3.47
C LYS A 109 -18.24 0.22 -3.94
N THR A 110 -18.94 1.33 -4.15
CA THR A 110 -20.28 1.36 -4.77
C THR A 110 -20.21 1.34 -6.29
N GLN A 111 -19.02 1.57 -6.87
CA GLN A 111 -18.80 1.64 -8.31
C GLN A 111 -17.94 0.49 -8.84
N LEU A 112 -17.00 0.02 -8.02
CA LEU A 112 -15.94 -0.90 -8.42
C LEU A 112 -15.72 -1.96 -7.36
N GLU A 113 -15.26 -3.14 -7.78
CA GLU A 113 -14.74 -4.18 -6.92
C GLU A 113 -13.35 -4.66 -7.37
N ALA A 114 -12.51 -5.04 -6.41
CA ALA A 114 -11.22 -5.67 -6.69
C ALA A 114 -11.41 -7.16 -7.02
N LYS A 115 -10.99 -7.53 -8.22
CA LYS A 115 -11.06 -8.90 -8.72
C LYS A 115 -9.93 -9.76 -8.15
N GLY A 116 -10.22 -11.04 -7.97
CA GLY A 116 -9.25 -12.00 -7.42
C GLY A 116 -9.15 -11.93 -5.90
N ALA A 117 -8.14 -12.63 -5.37
CA ALA A 117 -7.92 -12.76 -3.92
C ALA A 117 -7.09 -11.59 -3.35
N GLN A 118 -5.99 -11.22 -4.01
CA GLN A 118 -5.03 -10.20 -3.57
C GLN A 118 -4.38 -9.50 -4.77
N PRO A 119 -3.89 -8.26 -4.61
CA PRO A 119 -3.17 -7.56 -5.68
C PRO A 119 -1.81 -8.23 -5.94
N VAL A 120 -1.33 -8.09 -7.17
CA VAL A 120 0.00 -8.54 -7.56
C VAL A 120 1.02 -7.51 -7.09
N ARG A 121 2.14 -7.99 -6.54
CA ARG A 121 3.29 -7.17 -6.15
C ARG A 121 4.48 -7.44 -7.06
N ASN A 122 5.36 -6.47 -7.20
CA ASN A 122 6.66 -6.64 -7.84
C ASN A 122 7.74 -5.77 -7.20
N ASN A 123 8.88 -6.36 -6.88
CA ASN A 123 10.06 -5.64 -6.38
C ASN A 123 11.35 -6.09 -7.09
N THR A 124 11.24 -6.77 -8.23
CA THR A 124 12.39 -7.39 -8.92
C THR A 124 12.65 -6.78 -10.30
N GLY A 125 11.70 -6.05 -10.88
CA GLY A 125 11.77 -5.56 -12.25
C GLY A 125 11.58 -6.65 -13.30
N MET A 126 11.36 -7.90 -12.88
CA MET A 126 11.05 -9.04 -13.75
C MET A 126 9.56 -9.36 -13.69
N ARG A 127 8.96 -9.73 -14.82
CA ARG A 127 7.53 -10.05 -14.90
C ARG A 127 7.14 -11.12 -13.86
N ASP A 128 6.04 -10.87 -13.15
CA ASP A 128 5.37 -11.79 -12.21
C ASP A 128 6.24 -12.38 -11.08
N LYS A 129 7.35 -11.70 -10.72
CA LYS A 129 8.20 -12.11 -9.59
C LYS A 129 8.19 -11.08 -8.46
N PHE A 130 7.62 -11.47 -7.33
CA PHE A 130 7.79 -10.81 -6.04
C PHE A 130 8.72 -11.62 -5.15
N ASP A 131 9.70 -10.97 -4.56
CA ASP A 131 10.59 -11.56 -3.56
C ASP A 131 10.32 -10.91 -2.20
N ALA A 132 9.52 -11.58 -1.37
CA ALA A 132 9.12 -11.07 -0.05
C ALA A 132 10.28 -10.97 0.95
N ASP A 133 11.43 -11.55 0.60
CA ASP A 133 12.58 -11.75 1.47
C ASP A 133 13.83 -10.97 1.03
N ALA A 134 13.77 -10.34 -0.15
CA ALA A 134 14.80 -9.44 -0.63
C ALA A 134 14.50 -7.99 -0.22
N PRO A 135 15.47 -7.27 0.34
CA PRO A 135 15.36 -5.83 0.50
C PRO A 135 15.47 -5.11 -0.86
N PHE A 136 14.81 -3.98 -0.99
CA PHE A 136 14.83 -3.13 -2.17
C PHE A 136 14.92 -1.64 -1.77
N PRO A 137 15.47 -0.75 -2.61
CA PRO A 137 15.81 -0.92 -4.02
C PRO A 137 16.99 -1.87 -4.27
N THR A 138 17.07 -2.40 -5.49
CA THR A 138 18.16 -3.22 -6.01
C THR A 138 18.70 -2.61 -7.31
N LEU A 139 19.77 -3.18 -7.89
CA LEU A 139 20.27 -2.74 -9.21
C LEU A 139 19.22 -2.90 -10.34
N HIS A 140 18.23 -3.77 -10.15
CA HIS A 140 17.20 -4.08 -11.14
C HIS A 140 15.81 -3.55 -10.77
N PHE A 141 15.67 -2.96 -9.58
CA PHE A 141 14.42 -2.39 -9.11
C PHE A 141 14.68 -1.08 -8.35
N PRO A 142 14.28 0.08 -8.90
CA PRO A 142 14.81 1.39 -8.49
C PRO A 142 14.10 2.01 -7.28
N SER A 143 13.07 1.37 -6.72
CA SER A 143 12.25 1.91 -5.63
C SER A 143 12.42 1.12 -4.34
N ASP A 144 12.18 1.80 -3.21
CA ASP A 144 12.02 1.24 -1.86
C ASP A 144 10.56 0.82 -1.56
N HIS A 145 9.68 0.94 -2.56
CA HIS A 145 8.30 0.47 -2.57
C HIS A 145 8.07 -0.49 -3.74
N ALA A 146 7.38 -1.60 -3.50
CA ALA A 146 7.00 -2.57 -4.51
C ALA A 146 5.91 -1.97 -5.40
N ALA A 147 5.95 -2.26 -6.70
CA ALA A 147 4.86 -1.95 -7.59
C ALA A 147 3.65 -2.82 -7.23
N LEU A 148 2.46 -2.21 -7.21
CA LEU A 148 1.20 -2.87 -6.89
C LEU A 148 0.26 -2.83 -8.09
N LEU A 149 -0.30 -3.97 -8.44
CA LEU A 149 -1.28 -4.12 -9.51
C LEU A 149 -2.55 -4.74 -8.95
N ALA A 150 -3.66 -4.03 -9.11
CA ALA A 150 -4.99 -4.49 -8.78
C ALA A 150 -5.87 -4.42 -10.03
N GLU A 151 -6.59 -5.51 -10.33
CA GLU A 151 -7.63 -5.51 -11.36
C GLU A 151 -8.94 -5.08 -10.70
N LEU A 152 -9.54 -3.99 -11.20
CA LEU A 152 -10.81 -3.47 -10.73
C LEU A 152 -11.87 -3.68 -11.82
N VAL A 153 -13.04 -4.18 -11.44
CA VAL A 153 -14.18 -4.33 -12.35
C VAL A 153 -15.35 -3.46 -11.88
N PRO A 154 -16.13 -2.87 -12.81
CA PRO A 154 -17.35 -2.17 -12.45
C PRO A 154 -18.35 -3.12 -11.79
N LEU A 155 -19.04 -2.63 -10.75
CA LEU A 155 -20.24 -3.29 -10.27
C LEU A 155 -21.32 -3.20 -11.35
N GLN A 156 -22.03 -4.32 -11.60
CA GLN A 156 -23.17 -4.30 -12.50
C GLN A 156 -24.25 -3.39 -11.88
N ASP A 157 -24.75 -2.44 -12.69
CA ASP A 157 -25.72 -1.39 -12.35
C ASP A 157 -25.20 -0.10 -11.66
N ALA A 158 -23.91 0.23 -11.78
CA ALA A 158 -23.36 1.54 -11.39
C ALA A 158 -23.49 2.64 -12.48
#